data_AF-A0A5K0VWZ2-F1
#
_entry.id   AF-A0A5K0VWZ2-F1
#
_cell.length_a   1.000
_cell.length_b   1.000
_cell.length_c   1.000
_cell.angle_alpha   90.00
_cell.angle_beta   90.00
_cell.angle_gamma   90.00
#
_symmetry.space_group_name_H-M   'P 1'
#
loop_
_entity.id
_entity.type
_entity.pdbx_description
1 polymer ?
#
loop_
_entity_poly.entity_id
_entity_poly.type
_entity_poly.pdbx_seq_one_letter_code
_entity_poly.pdbx_strand_id
1 'polypeptide(L)' 'FPAPSEGGVTLHKVGGGIAAAVKFSGETTEAIVAEKEAMLRSALLKDRLKPKQGCMFARYNDPGRTRSFLR' A
#
# COMPACT_ATOMS: atom_id res chain seq x y z
N PHE A 1 4.76 9.47 22.11
CA PHE A 1 3.49 9.05 21.49
C PHE A 1 2.55 8.63 22.59
N PRO A 2 1.27 9.06 22.58
CA PRO A 2 0.33 8.65 23.61
C PRO A 2 0.17 7.13 23.59
N ALA A 3 0.06 6.51 24.77
CA ALA A 3 -0.23 5.09 24.86
C ALA A 3 -1.65 4.84 24.32
N PRO A 4 -1.88 3.75 23.56
CA PRO A 4 -3.23 3.37 23.13
C PRO A 4 -4.14 3.17 24.36
N SER A 5 -5.35 3.73 24.32
CA SER A 5 -6.33 3.66 25.40
C SER A 5 -7.24 2.42 25.32
N GLU A 6 -7.29 1.77 24.17
CA GLU A 6 -8.18 0.62 23.90
C GLU A 6 -7.37 -0.68 23.76
N GLY A 7 -7.96 -1.78 24.24
CA GLY A 7 -7.41 -3.12 24.04
C GLY A 7 -7.48 -3.52 22.57
N GLY A 8 -6.34 -3.96 22.00
CA GLY A 8 -6.24 -4.39 20.60
C GLY A 8 -5.50 -3.41 19.68
N VAL A 9 -5.15 -2.22 20.17
CA VAL A 9 -4.32 -1.25 19.43
C VAL A 9 -2.91 -1.24 20.02
N THR A 10 -1.90 -1.41 19.17
CA THR A 10 -0.48 -1.40 19.56
C THR A 10 0.30 -0.35 18.79
N LEU A 11 1.27 0.28 19.45
CA LEU A 11 2.23 1.15 18.77
C LEU A 11 3.35 0.30 18.18
N HIS A 12 3.46 0.28 16.85
CA HIS A 12 4.57 -0.33 16.15
C HIS A 12 5.60 0.72 15.73
N LYS A 13 6.80 0.66 16.33
CA LYS A 13 7.93 1.49 15.90
C LYS A 13 8.48 0.96 14.57
N VAL A 14 8.44 1.80 13.53
CA VAL A 14 9.02 1.49 12.22
C VAL A 14 10.30 2.31 12.01
N GLY A 15 11.34 1.71 11.44
CA GLY A 15 12.68 2.30 11.27
C GLY A 15 12.81 3.37 10.18
N GLY A 16 11.70 3.87 9.64
CA GLY A 16 11.71 4.71 8.43
C GLY A 16 12.12 3.96 7.17
N GLY A 17 12.16 4.66 6.03
CA GLY A 17 12.58 4.07 4.76
C GLY A 17 12.08 4.85 3.54
N ILE A 18 12.53 4.41 2.37
CA ILE A 18 12.05 4.91 1.08
C ILE A 18 11.15 3.85 0.47
N ALA A 19 9.99 4.27 -0.03
CA ALA A 19 9.08 3.41 -0.78
C ALA A 19 8.88 4.00 -2.18
N ALA A 20 8.92 3.14 -3.19
CA ALA A 20 8.35 3.47 -4.48
C ALA A 20 6.84 3.20 -4.43
N ALA A 21 6.05 4.07 -5.07
CA ALA A 21 4.61 3.97 -5.04
C ALA A 21 4.04 4.09 -6.45
N VAL A 22 2.99 3.30 -6.73
CA VAL A 22 2.15 3.43 -7.91
C VAL A 22 0.72 3.71 -7.45
N LYS A 23 0.13 4.81 -7.93
CA LYS A 23 -1.28 5.12 -7.70
C LYS A 23 -2.10 4.48 -8.81
N PHE A 24 -3.21 3.85 -8.43
CA PHE A 24 -4.23 3.39 -9.36
C PHE A 24 -5.62 3.66 -8.78
N SER A 25 -6.62 3.69 -9.66
CA SER A 25 -8.02 3.91 -9.33
C SER A 25 -8.83 2.63 -9.56
N GLY A 26 -10.05 2.59 -9.05
CA GLY A 26 -10.97 1.46 -9.20
C GLY A 26 -10.98 0.51 -8.02
N GLU A 27 -11.54 -0.67 -8.24
CA GLU A 27 -11.64 -1.71 -7.21
C GLU A 27 -10.26 -2.32 -6.92
N THR A 28 -9.98 -2.61 -5.65
CA THR A 28 -8.73 -3.25 -5.22
C THR A 28 -8.93 -4.75 -5.11
N THR A 29 -8.86 -5.47 -6.24
CA THR A 29 -8.84 -6.94 -6.27
C THR A 29 -7.41 -7.47 -6.18
N GLU A 30 -7.24 -8.72 -5.76
CA GLU A 30 -5.91 -9.36 -5.69
C GLU A 30 -5.21 -9.41 -7.05
N ALA A 31 -5.96 -9.64 -8.13
CA ALA A 31 -5.41 -9.67 -9.48
C ALA A 31 -4.85 -8.29 -9.91
N ILE A 32 -5.61 -7.21 -9.66
CA ILE A 32 -5.15 -5.84 -9.96
C ILE A 32 -3.92 -5.51 -9.12
N VAL A 33 -3.93 -5.88 -7.84
CA VAL A 33 -2.79 -5.69 -6.94
C VAL A 33 -1.54 -6.40 -7.46
N ALA A 34 -1.65 -7.67 -7.86
CA ALA A 34 -0.53 -8.44 -8.40
C ALA A 34 0.01 -7.82 -9.70
N GLU A 35 -0.87 -7.35 -10.59
CA GLU A 35 -0.49 -6.64 -11.81
C GLU A 35 0.28 -5.35 -11.50
N LYS A 36 -0.21 -4.52 -10.58
CA LYS A 36 0.44 -3.25 -10.20
C LYS A 36 1.76 -3.48 -9.47
N GLU A 37 1.86 -4.50 -8.63
CA GLU A 37 3.11 -4.90 -7.97
C GLU A 37 4.17 -5.34 -8.99
N ALA A 38 3.79 -6.21 -9.93
CA ALA A 38 4.70 -6.70 -10.97
C ALA A 38 5.19 -5.56 -11.88
N MET A 39 4.30 -4.65 -12.26
CA MET A 39 4.64 -3.44 -13.03
C MET A 39 5.66 -2.57 -12.29
N LEU A 40 5.40 -2.24 -11.02
CA LEU A 40 6.28 -1.40 -10.22
C LEU A 40 7.64 -2.07 -10.00
N ARG A 41 7.66 -3.37 -9.67
CA ARG A 41 8.89 -4.15 -9.50
C ARG A 41 9.73 -4.15 -10.76
N SER A 42 9.12 -4.37 -11.93
CA SER A 42 9.82 -4.34 -13.21
C SER A 42 10.47 -2.98 -13.49
N ALA A 43 9.74 -1.88 -13.24
CA ALA A 43 10.27 -0.53 -13.39
C ALA A 43 11.49 -0.27 -12.47
N LEU A 44 11.40 -0.67 -11.21
CA LEU A 44 12.52 -0.52 -10.25
C LEU A 44 13.76 -1.32 -10.67
N LEU A 45 13.57 -2.56 -11.15
CA LEU A 45 14.67 -3.40 -11.62
C LEU A 45 15.33 -2.81 -12.88
N LYS A 46 14.53 -2.26 -13.80
CA LYS A 46 15.04 -1.55 -14.99
C LYS A 46 15.92 -0.36 -14.62
N ASP A 47 15.56 0.36 -13.56
CA ASP A 47 16.32 1.47 -13.01
C ASP A 47 17.45 1.03 -12.05
N ARG A 48 17.77 -0.27 -12.02
CA ARG A 48 18.82 -0.89 -11.19
C ARG A 48 18.62 -0.73 -9.68
N LEU A 49 17.39 -0.47 -9.24
CA LEU A 49 17.01 -0.45 -7.84
C LEU A 49 16.74 -1.88 -7.32
N LYS A 50 16.85 -2.05 -6.00
CA LYS A 50 16.70 -3.37 -5.33
C LYS A 50 15.45 -3.37 -4.44
N PRO A 51 14.26 -3.67 -4.99
CA PRO A 51 13.04 -3.74 -4.17
C PRO A 51 13.09 -4.93 -3.21
N LYS A 52 12.53 -4.75 -2.00
CA LYS A 52 12.32 -5.86 -1.07
C LYS A 52 11.22 -6.80 -1.58
N GLN A 53 11.17 -8.01 -1.03
CA GLN A 53 10.08 -8.94 -1.29
C GLN A 53 8.78 -8.43 -0.63
N GLY A 54 7.65 -8.65 -1.28
CA GLY A 54 6.33 -8.20 -0.82
C GLY A 54 5.99 -6.77 -1.25
N CYS A 55 4.81 -6.32 -0.87
CA CYS A 55 4.31 -4.97 -1.11
C CYS A 55 3.49 -4.47 0.10
N MET A 56 3.28 -3.15 0.15
CA MET A 56 2.43 -2.51 1.15
C MET A 56 1.31 -1.74 0.44
N PHE A 57 0.15 -1.63 1.11
CA PHE A 57 -0.99 -0.88 0.60
C PHE A 57 -1.17 0.43 1.36
N ALA A 58 -1.36 1.52 0.64
CA ALA A 58 -1.88 2.77 1.18
C ALA A 58 -3.30 2.98 0.63
N ARG A 59 -4.31 2.70 1.44
CA ARG A 59 -5.73 2.86 1.08
C ARG A 59 -6.22 4.20 1.61
N TYR A 60 -6.52 5.12 0.70
CA TYR A 60 -7.07 6.43 1.03
C TYR A 60 -8.60 6.48 0.94
N ASN A 61 -9.19 5.46 0.33
CA ASN A 61 -10.64 5.27 0.32
C ASN A 61 -11.00 4.44 1.55
N ASP A 62 -11.73 5.06 2.49
CA ASP A 62 -12.30 4.40 3.65
C ASP A 62 -13.27 3.29 3.20
N PRO A 63 -13.01 2.01 3.54
CA PRO A 63 -13.90 0.89 3.22
C PRO A 63 -15.29 1.12 3.81
N GLY A 64 -16.29 1.33 2.94
CA GLY A 64 -17.69 1.53 3.34
C GLY A 64 -18.12 3.00 3.53
N ARG A 65 -17.20 3.97 3.52
CA ARG A 65 -17.56 5.41 3.49
C ARG A 65 -17.26 6.10 2.18
N THR A 66 -16.26 5.62 1.44
CA THR A 66 -15.99 6.14 0.10
C THR A 66 -17.07 5.59 -0.82
N ARG A 67 -18.00 6.44 -1.27
CA ARG A 67 -18.96 6.06 -2.31
C ARG A 67 -18.17 5.42 -3.45
N SER A 68 -18.58 4.23 -3.88
CA SER A 68 -18.11 3.66 -5.14
C SER A 68 -18.18 4.77 -6.16
N PHE A 69 -17.03 5.12 -6.74
CA PHE A 69 -17.00 6.11 -7.82
C PHE A 69 -18.11 5.74 -8.79
N LEU A 70 -18.99 6.70 -9.07
CA LEU A 70 -20.14 6.53 -9.96
C LEU A 70 -19.69 5.73 -11.19
N ARG A 71 -20.33 4.58 -11.39
CA ARG A 71 -20.16 3.74 -12.57
C ARG A 71 -20.58 4.49 -13.82
#